data_AF-A0A941T8H2-F1
#
_entry.id   AF-A0A941T8H2-F1
#
_cell.length_a   1.000
_cell.length_b   1.000
_cell.length_c   1.000
_cell.angle_alpha   90.00
_cell.angle_beta   90.00
_cell.angle_gamma   90.00
#
_symmetry.space_group_name_H-M   'P 1'
#
loop_
_entity.id
_entity.type
_entity.pdbx_description
1 polymer ?
#
loop_
_entity_poly.entity_id
_entity_poly.type
_entity_poly.pdbx_seq_one_letter_code
_entity_poly.pdbx_strand_id
1 'polypeptide(L)'
;MSVRELRELERLEWRVLGALRPVEGVTAMPLRAANGMLQVEAEGARIVRNRSGLFVIHEWERLPAHALRFDEPPPNPDPGSEALEVVVRDLSGRYLPRIVHIALPRDPSDEADAADSLFVPLDVPLYCAPTADLSTNWCALRVTVTRNLPGNAGGNAGNRPLGDALGGALLRVVSGGRVIARGLTDWRGEGLVPVAGVPVTTWSEEEGAVVVSSIAATVEVYFDPAAGTRTNPSAVAGGRPPPRLPLVDPDDLERRRATLPSAQRNLSLAARGTPHLNLGLDLP
;
A
#
# COMPACT_ATOMS: atom_id res chain seq x y z
N MET A 1 37.84 9.36 -28.78
CA MET A 1 36.89 9.21 -27.67
C MET A 1 35.77 8.31 -28.17
N SER A 2 35.64 7.11 -27.61
CA SER A 2 34.69 6.08 -28.06
C SER A 2 33.30 6.33 -27.48
N VAL A 3 32.25 5.84 -28.14
CA VAL A 3 30.86 5.88 -27.63
C VAL A 3 30.73 5.22 -26.26
N ARG A 4 31.62 4.27 -25.94
CA ARG A 4 31.67 3.62 -24.63
C ARG A 4 32.25 4.54 -23.56
N GLU A 5 33.34 5.24 -23.85
CA GLU A 5 33.92 6.25 -22.95
C GLU A 5 32.96 7.42 -22.71
N LEU A 6 32.23 7.85 -23.74
CA LEU A 6 31.22 8.90 -23.59
C LEU A 6 30.03 8.44 -22.73
N ARG A 7 29.62 7.17 -22.87
CA ARG A 7 28.59 6.54 -22.02
C ARG A 7 29.08 6.27 -20.58
N GLU A 8 30.37 6.06 -20.39
CA GLU A 8 30.98 5.91 -19.06
C GLU A 8 31.12 7.28 -18.38
N LEU A 9 31.47 8.33 -19.13
CA LEU A 9 31.43 9.73 -18.68
C LEU A 9 30.01 10.21 -18.33
N GLU A 10 29.00 9.97 -19.18
CA GLU A 10 27.59 10.29 -18.89
C GLU A 10 27.06 9.60 -17.62
N ARG A 11 27.62 8.44 -17.24
CA ARG A 11 27.23 7.70 -16.01
C ARG A 11 27.86 8.27 -14.74
N LEU A 12 28.99 8.97 -14.85
CA LEU A 12 29.68 9.61 -13.74
C LEU A 12 29.02 10.96 -13.35
N GLU A 13 27.94 11.38 -14.00
CA GLU A 13 27.33 12.70 -13.71
C GLU A 13 26.13 12.62 -12.77
N TRP A 14 25.45 11.46 -12.63
CA TRP A 14 24.16 11.39 -11.96
C TRP A 14 24.22 10.55 -10.69
N ARG A 15 24.34 11.23 -9.54
CA ARG A 15 24.09 10.61 -8.24
C ARG A 15 22.60 10.42 -7.99
N VAL A 16 22.31 9.40 -7.20
CA VAL A 16 20.97 9.02 -6.79
C VAL A 16 20.99 8.87 -5.27
N LEU A 17 19.91 9.30 -4.62
CA LEU A 17 19.69 9.10 -3.19
C LEU A 17 19.01 7.76 -2.91
N GLY A 18 18.40 7.14 -3.93
CA GLY A 18 17.70 5.86 -3.82
C GLY A 18 16.77 5.66 -5.00
N ALA A 19 16.07 4.52 -5.00
CA ALA A 19 15.06 4.23 -6.00
C ALA A 19 13.87 3.50 -5.38
N LEU A 20 12.69 3.78 -5.93
CA LEU A 20 11.43 3.15 -5.55
C LEU A 20 10.94 2.25 -6.67
N ARG A 21 10.32 1.15 -6.30
CA ARG A 21 9.65 0.23 -7.22
C ARG A 21 8.22 -0.01 -6.75
N PRO A 22 7.22 0.66 -7.36
CA PRO A 22 5.83 0.31 -7.12
C PRO A 22 5.56 -1.15 -7.54
N VAL A 23 5.00 -1.92 -6.62
CA VAL A 23 4.63 -3.33 -6.84
C VAL A 23 3.16 -3.53 -6.52
N GLU A 24 2.57 -4.55 -7.14
CA GLU A 24 1.22 -4.98 -6.81
C GLU A 24 1.22 -5.66 -5.43
N GLY A 25 0.32 -5.24 -4.54
CA GLY A 25 0.36 -5.63 -3.12
C GLY A 25 0.10 -7.10 -2.79
N VAL A 26 -0.45 -7.88 -3.74
CA VAL A 26 -0.77 -9.31 -3.54
C VAL A 26 0.34 -10.23 -4.06
N THR A 27 0.91 -9.89 -5.21
CA THR A 27 1.86 -10.72 -5.97
C THR A 27 3.29 -10.22 -5.90
N ALA A 28 3.51 -9.01 -5.38
CA ALA A 28 4.77 -8.27 -5.42
C ALA A 28 5.31 -8.07 -6.86
N MET A 29 4.49 -8.26 -7.89
CA MET A 29 4.93 -8.04 -9.27
C MET A 29 5.13 -6.54 -9.53
N PRO A 30 6.26 -6.13 -10.14
CA PRO A 30 6.50 -4.74 -10.48
C PRO A 30 5.46 -4.16 -11.44
N LEU A 31 4.94 -2.98 -11.13
CA LEU A 31 3.93 -2.28 -11.94
C LEU A 31 4.55 -1.55 -13.14
N ARG A 32 5.30 -2.27 -13.98
CA ARG A 32 6.07 -1.69 -15.10
C ARG A 32 5.17 -1.21 -16.25
N ALA A 33 4.09 -1.93 -16.51
CA ALA A 33 3.17 -1.68 -17.63
C ALA A 33 2.22 -0.49 -17.43
N ALA A 34 2.24 0.16 -16.27
CA ALA A 34 1.38 1.31 -15.95
C ALA A 34 1.85 2.62 -16.65
N ASN A 35 2.23 2.54 -17.93
CA ASN A 35 2.76 3.60 -18.81
C ASN A 35 2.35 5.04 -18.42
N GLY A 36 3.13 5.70 -17.56
CA GLY A 36 2.91 7.10 -17.17
C GLY A 36 1.70 7.36 -16.28
N MET A 37 0.94 6.33 -15.88
CA MET A 37 -0.21 6.46 -14.98
C MET A 37 0.22 6.52 -13.51
N LEU A 38 1.39 5.99 -13.18
CA LEU A 38 1.97 6.14 -11.85
C LEU A 38 2.72 7.48 -11.74
N GLN A 39 2.29 8.29 -10.79
CA GLN A 39 2.92 9.54 -10.40
C GLN A 39 3.55 9.36 -9.01
N VAL A 40 4.82 9.73 -8.89
CA VAL A 40 5.60 9.65 -7.65
C VAL A 40 6.24 11.00 -7.42
N GLU A 41 5.85 11.66 -6.34
CA GLU A 41 6.24 13.03 -6.04
C GLU A 41 6.59 13.17 -4.57
N ALA A 42 7.50 14.08 -4.27
CA ALA A 42 7.87 14.45 -2.92
C ALA A 42 8.33 15.91 -2.89
N GLU A 43 8.06 16.58 -1.79
CA GLU A 43 8.41 17.99 -1.62
C GLU A 43 9.94 18.18 -1.63
N GLY A 44 10.40 19.17 -2.39
CA GLY A 44 11.82 19.50 -2.51
C GLY A 44 12.69 18.42 -3.16
N ALA A 45 12.11 17.35 -3.71
CA ALA A 45 12.84 16.23 -4.30
C ALA A 45 12.61 16.11 -5.81
N ARG A 46 13.69 15.76 -6.52
CA ARG A 46 13.64 15.45 -7.95
C ARG A 46 13.57 13.94 -8.15
N ILE A 47 12.39 13.45 -8.52
CA ILE A 47 12.13 12.03 -8.77
C ILE A 47 11.87 11.81 -10.26
N VAL A 48 12.62 10.89 -10.87
CA VAL A 48 12.52 10.61 -12.32
C VAL A 48 12.36 9.11 -12.55
N ARG A 49 11.43 8.74 -13.44
CA ARG A 49 11.25 7.34 -13.85
C ARG A 49 12.33 6.93 -14.86
N ASN A 50 13.08 5.88 -14.57
CA ASN A 50 14.09 5.34 -15.48
C ASN A 50 13.49 4.32 -16.49
N ARG A 51 14.31 3.86 -17.45
CA ARG A 51 13.88 2.90 -18.49
C ARG A 51 13.50 1.52 -17.94
N SER A 52 13.98 1.16 -16.75
CA SER A 52 13.62 -0.08 -16.06
C SER A 52 12.31 0.03 -15.29
N GLY A 53 11.71 1.22 -15.24
CA GLY A 53 10.45 1.51 -14.55
C GLY A 53 10.59 1.86 -13.08
N LEU A 54 11.83 2.06 -12.58
CA LEU A 54 12.08 2.53 -11.21
C LEU A 54 11.91 4.04 -11.13
N PHE A 55 11.44 4.53 -9.99
CA PHE A 55 11.40 5.96 -9.68
C PHE A 55 12.65 6.32 -8.89
N VAL A 56 13.60 6.96 -9.55
CA VAL A 56 14.91 7.27 -9.01
C VAL A 56 14.86 8.65 -8.37
N ILE A 57 15.29 8.73 -7.12
CA ILE A 57 15.40 9.97 -6.36
C ILE A 57 16.79 10.52 -6.66
N HIS A 58 16.88 11.60 -7.43
CA HIS A 58 18.17 12.19 -7.80
C HIS A 58 18.67 13.20 -6.77
N GLU A 59 17.76 14.05 -6.31
CA GLU A 59 18.08 15.20 -5.48
C GLU A 59 16.98 15.37 -4.45
N TRP A 60 17.34 15.92 -3.30
CA TRP A 60 16.41 16.40 -2.28
C TRP A 60 17.03 17.59 -1.57
N GLU A 61 16.27 18.66 -1.39
CA GLU A 61 16.74 19.93 -0.81
C GLU A 61 17.37 19.80 0.58
N ARG A 62 17.03 18.74 1.34
CA ARG A 62 17.62 18.45 2.66
C ARG A 62 18.97 17.73 2.58
N LEU A 63 19.32 17.20 1.41
CA LEU A 63 20.60 16.52 1.16
C LEU A 63 21.37 17.14 -0.02
N PRO A 64 21.56 18.48 -0.08
CA PRO A 64 22.17 19.12 -1.25
C PRO A 64 23.63 18.70 -1.43
N ALA A 65 24.35 18.42 -0.33
CA ALA A 65 25.74 17.96 -0.38
C ALA A 65 25.88 16.57 -1.03
N HIS A 66 24.85 15.72 -0.92
CA HIS A 66 24.85 14.37 -1.51
C HIS A 66 24.70 14.42 -3.03
N ALA A 67 24.08 15.47 -3.56
CA ALA A 67 24.00 15.73 -5.00
C ALA A 67 25.32 16.29 -5.59
N LEU A 68 26.20 16.86 -4.74
CA LEU A 68 27.38 17.61 -5.19
C LEU A 68 28.71 16.86 -5.05
N ARG A 69 28.80 15.78 -4.25
CA ARG A 69 30.03 15.01 -4.07
C ARG A 69 29.97 13.69 -4.82
N PHE A 70 30.91 13.47 -5.75
CA PHE A 70 30.87 12.34 -6.67
C PHE A 70 31.71 11.12 -6.24
N ASP A 71 32.87 11.30 -5.62
CA ASP A 71 33.77 10.19 -5.30
C ASP A 71 33.36 9.45 -4.03
N GLU A 72 33.10 10.19 -2.95
CA GLU A 72 32.66 9.65 -1.67
C GLU A 72 31.41 10.38 -1.19
N PRO A 73 30.35 9.65 -0.78
CA PRO A 73 29.20 10.28 -0.15
C PRO A 73 29.64 11.08 1.07
N PRO A 74 29.04 12.27 1.31
CA PRO A 74 29.31 13.02 2.51
C PRO A 74 29.07 12.14 3.75
N PRO A 75 29.92 12.22 4.79
CA PRO A 75 29.72 11.45 6.01
C PRO A 75 28.53 11.94 6.84
N ASN A 76 27.92 13.08 6.48
CA ASN A 76 26.78 13.64 7.16
C ASN A 76 25.70 14.11 6.16
N PRO A 77 24.41 13.95 6.49
CA PRO A 77 23.93 13.24 7.68
C PRO A 77 24.07 11.71 7.52
N ASP A 78 23.99 10.97 8.62
CA ASP A 78 24.15 9.50 8.64
C ASP A 78 23.13 8.80 7.74
N PRO A 79 23.45 7.62 7.16
CA PRO A 79 22.47 6.83 6.42
C PRO A 79 21.18 6.61 7.20
N GLY A 80 20.05 6.86 6.53
CA GLY A 80 18.71 6.69 7.07
C GLY A 80 18.27 7.70 8.14
N SER A 81 19.08 8.72 8.46
CA SER A 81 18.75 9.67 9.52
C SER A 81 17.63 10.64 9.14
N GLU A 82 17.34 10.81 7.85
CA GLU A 82 16.32 11.73 7.35
C GLU A 82 15.18 10.98 6.67
N ALA A 83 13.94 11.39 6.93
CA ALA A 83 12.75 10.78 6.33
C ALA A 83 12.20 11.65 5.21
N LEU A 84 12.25 11.16 3.97
CA LEU A 84 11.56 11.76 2.83
C LEU A 84 10.15 11.18 2.73
N GLU A 85 9.13 12.04 2.83
CA GLU A 85 7.74 11.68 2.54
C GLU A 85 7.51 11.67 1.02
N VAL A 86 7.11 10.53 0.48
CA VAL A 86 6.81 10.38 -0.94
C VAL A 86 5.35 9.99 -1.13
N VAL A 87 4.68 10.71 -2.02
CA VAL A 87 3.31 10.46 -2.42
C VAL A 87 3.30 9.64 -3.70
N VAL A 88 2.64 8.48 -3.68
CA VAL A 88 2.46 7.62 -4.85
C VAL A 88 0.99 7.60 -5.25
N ARG A 89 0.71 7.95 -6.50
CA ARG A 89 -0.65 7.98 -7.08
C ARG A 89 -0.71 7.17 -8.36
N ASP A 90 -1.83 6.52 -8.57
CA ASP A 90 -2.19 5.91 -9.84
C ASP A 90 -3.33 6.71 -10.49
N LEU A 91 -3.02 7.42 -11.57
CA LEU A 91 -3.96 8.23 -12.33
C LEU A 91 -4.98 7.39 -13.10
N SER A 92 -4.74 6.08 -13.27
CA SER A 92 -5.72 5.18 -13.88
C SER A 92 -6.85 4.78 -12.92
N GLY A 93 -6.68 5.04 -11.61
CA GLY A 93 -7.66 4.69 -10.58
C GLY A 93 -7.73 3.20 -10.23
N ARG A 94 -6.76 2.39 -10.68
CA ARG A 94 -6.67 0.96 -10.37
C ARG A 94 -6.10 0.72 -8.98
N TYR A 95 -5.21 1.58 -8.51
CA TYR A 95 -4.64 1.52 -7.17
C TYR A 95 -4.96 2.77 -6.35
N LEU A 96 -5.12 2.58 -5.04
CA LEU A 96 -5.33 3.68 -4.11
C LEU A 96 -4.02 4.45 -3.89
N PRO A 97 -4.08 5.80 -3.79
CA PRO A 97 -2.93 6.59 -3.47
C PRO A 97 -2.47 6.32 -2.04
N ARG A 98 -1.16 6.42 -1.80
CA ARG A 98 -0.56 6.28 -0.46
C ARG A 98 0.64 7.17 -0.28
N ILE A 99 1.03 7.37 0.97
CA ILE A 99 2.34 7.87 1.36
C ILE A 99 3.28 6.68 1.59
N VAL A 100 4.56 6.92 1.36
CA VAL A 100 5.66 6.10 1.86
C VAL A 100 6.73 7.03 2.44
N HIS A 101 7.23 6.71 3.63
CA HIS A 101 8.41 7.38 4.19
C HIS A 101 9.67 6.59 3.85
N ILE A 102 10.67 7.28 3.31
CA ILE A 102 11.94 6.69 2.90
C ILE A 102 13.04 7.28 3.76
N ALA A 103 13.77 6.40 4.45
CA ALA A 103 14.98 6.78 5.15
C ALA A 103 16.10 7.08 4.14
N LEU A 104 16.61 8.31 4.18
CA LEU A 104 17.67 8.86 3.33
C LEU A 104 18.76 9.50 4.21
N PRO A 105 20.00 9.64 3.70
CA PRO A 105 20.53 8.99 2.50
C PRO A 105 20.52 7.46 2.65
N ARG A 106 20.41 6.74 1.53
CA ARG A 106 20.49 5.27 1.53
C ARG A 106 21.92 4.82 1.73
N ASP A 107 22.12 3.67 2.36
CA ASP A 107 23.44 3.16 2.67
C ASP A 107 24.12 2.60 1.40
N PRO A 108 25.27 3.16 0.97
CA PRO A 108 26.03 2.66 -0.17
C PRO A 108 26.92 1.45 0.18
N SER A 109 26.95 0.98 1.43
CA SER A 109 27.70 -0.21 1.84
C SER A 109 27.16 -1.48 1.18
N ASP A 110 28.06 -2.39 0.80
CA ASP A 110 27.69 -3.73 0.33
C ASP A 110 27.10 -4.60 1.46
N GLU A 111 27.35 -4.23 2.72
CA GLU A 111 26.84 -4.91 3.92
C GLU A 111 25.48 -4.36 4.37
N ALA A 112 24.96 -3.32 3.71
CA ALA A 112 23.69 -2.70 4.06
C ALA A 112 22.53 -3.70 3.92
N ASP A 113 21.61 -3.66 4.88
CA ASP A 113 20.35 -4.39 4.76
C ASP A 113 19.63 -3.96 3.47
N ALA A 114 18.99 -4.90 2.78
CA ALA A 114 18.28 -4.61 1.53
C ALA A 114 17.23 -3.49 1.68
N ALA A 115 16.66 -3.36 2.89
CA ALA A 115 15.72 -2.33 3.26
C ALA A 115 16.31 -0.93 3.33
N ASP A 116 17.64 -0.79 3.50
CA ASP A 116 18.37 0.49 3.66
C ASP A 116 19.41 0.75 2.56
N SER A 117 19.75 -0.28 1.78
CA SER A 117 20.71 -0.23 0.68
C SER A 117 20.33 0.80 -0.39
N LEU A 118 21.35 1.48 -0.93
CA LEU A 118 21.27 2.36 -2.09
C LEU A 118 21.07 1.59 -3.40
N PHE A 119 21.58 0.35 -3.48
CA PHE A 119 21.61 -0.44 -4.71
C PHE A 119 20.40 -1.37 -4.86
N VAL A 120 19.62 -1.53 -3.80
CA VAL A 120 18.34 -2.25 -3.83
C VAL A 120 17.21 -1.23 -3.78
N PRO A 121 16.33 -1.17 -4.80
CA PRO A 121 15.20 -0.26 -4.75
C PRO A 121 14.19 -0.71 -3.70
N LEU A 122 13.58 0.26 -3.03
CA LEU A 122 12.51 0.02 -2.08
C LEU A 122 11.24 -0.38 -2.83
N ASP A 123 10.78 -1.61 -2.62
CA ASP A 123 9.49 -2.06 -3.14
C ASP A 123 8.35 -1.37 -2.37
N VAL A 124 7.42 -0.73 -3.09
CA VAL A 124 6.30 0.02 -2.52
C VAL A 124 4.99 -0.68 -2.92
N PRO A 125 4.38 -1.48 -2.02
CA PRO A 125 3.12 -2.14 -2.31
C PRO A 125 1.98 -1.13 -2.52
N LEU A 126 1.31 -1.23 -3.66
CA LEU A 126 0.08 -0.51 -3.96
C LEU A 126 -1.12 -1.44 -3.82
N TYR A 127 -2.18 -0.91 -3.23
CA TYR A 127 -3.41 -1.65 -2.96
C TYR A 127 -4.52 -1.26 -3.92
N CYS A 128 -5.29 -2.25 -4.37
CA CYS A 128 -6.33 -2.05 -5.37
C CYS A 128 -7.42 -1.08 -4.89
N ALA A 129 -7.88 -0.24 -5.80
CA ALA A 129 -9.10 0.54 -5.59
C ALA A 129 -10.33 -0.38 -5.53
N PRO A 130 -11.42 0.01 -4.85
CA PRO A 130 -12.66 -0.79 -4.78
C PRO A 130 -13.27 -1.15 -6.13
N THR A 131 -13.00 -0.34 -7.15
CA THR A 131 -13.49 -0.49 -8.52
C THR A 131 -12.50 -1.18 -9.45
N ALA A 132 -11.34 -1.62 -8.95
CA ALA A 132 -10.32 -2.25 -9.77
C ALA A 132 -10.74 -3.65 -10.24
N ASP A 133 -10.39 -3.96 -11.49
CA ASP A 133 -10.55 -5.32 -12.02
C ASP A 133 -9.54 -6.27 -11.38
N LEU A 134 -10.02 -7.47 -11.03
CA LEU A 134 -9.21 -8.52 -10.43
C LEU A 134 -9.01 -9.69 -11.38
N SER A 135 -7.92 -10.44 -11.14
CA SER A 135 -7.65 -11.68 -11.86
C SER A 135 -8.69 -12.76 -11.52
N THR A 136 -9.04 -13.58 -12.51
CA THR A 136 -10.11 -14.60 -12.45
C THR A 136 -9.94 -15.68 -11.38
N ASN A 137 -8.75 -15.79 -10.78
CA ASN A 137 -8.43 -16.84 -9.81
C ASN A 137 -8.24 -16.32 -8.37
N TRP A 138 -8.59 -15.06 -8.09
CA TRP A 138 -8.49 -14.48 -6.76
C TRP A 138 -9.83 -14.50 -6.03
N CYS A 139 -9.79 -14.57 -4.70
CA CYS A 139 -10.94 -14.22 -3.87
C CYS A 139 -10.96 -12.69 -3.69
N ALA A 140 -12.09 -12.07 -4.02
CA ALA A 140 -12.26 -10.62 -3.98
C ALA A 140 -13.00 -10.21 -2.71
N LEU A 141 -12.29 -10.02 -1.61
CA LEU A 141 -12.90 -9.55 -0.37
C LEU A 141 -13.21 -8.06 -0.48
N ARG A 142 -14.51 -7.72 -0.38
CA ARG A 142 -14.99 -6.34 -0.34
C ARG A 142 -15.33 -5.97 1.09
N VAL A 143 -14.76 -4.86 1.57
CA VAL A 143 -14.94 -4.40 2.94
C VAL A 143 -15.48 -2.98 2.91
N THR A 144 -16.50 -2.71 3.71
CA THR A 144 -16.97 -1.36 4.01
C THR A 144 -16.68 -1.06 5.48
N VAL A 145 -16.02 0.06 5.73
CA VAL A 145 -15.55 0.48 7.04
C VAL A 145 -16.23 1.78 7.43
N THR A 146 -16.92 1.78 8.58
CA THR A 146 -17.64 2.94 9.09
C THR A 146 -17.37 3.18 10.56
N ARG A 147 -17.65 4.40 11.02
CA ARG A 147 -17.70 4.72 12.44
C ARG A 147 -18.95 4.10 13.06
N ASN A 148 -18.81 3.48 14.22
CA ASN A 148 -19.95 3.12 15.06
C ASN A 148 -20.56 4.37 15.67
N LEU A 149 -21.88 4.50 15.58
CA LEU A 149 -22.62 5.54 16.31
C LEU A 149 -22.72 5.17 17.80
N PRO A 150 -22.76 6.14 18.72
CA PRO A 150 -22.96 5.90 20.15
C PRO A 150 -24.22 5.03 20.39
N GLY A 151 -24.09 3.99 21.20
CA GLY A 151 -25.18 3.03 21.48
C GLY A 151 -25.35 1.91 20.46
N ASN A 152 -24.50 1.85 19.42
CA ASN A 152 -24.46 0.78 18.42
C ASN A 152 -23.19 -0.09 18.53
N ALA A 153 -22.75 -0.38 19.76
CA ALA A 153 -21.67 -1.34 20.00
C ALA A 153 -22.16 -2.73 19.58
N GLY A 154 -21.62 -3.28 18.49
CA GLY A 154 -21.95 -4.63 18.02
C GLY A 154 -22.70 -4.72 16.70
N GLY A 155 -22.32 -3.91 15.70
CA GLY A 155 -22.17 -4.32 14.29
C GLY A 155 -23.28 -5.15 13.61
N ASN A 156 -24.52 -5.14 14.09
CA ASN A 156 -25.56 -6.03 13.59
C ASN A 156 -26.48 -5.37 12.55
N ALA A 157 -26.50 -6.07 11.42
CA ALA A 157 -27.50 -6.15 10.36
C ALA A 157 -28.86 -5.50 10.66
N GLY A 158 -29.22 -4.53 9.82
CA GLY A 158 -30.58 -4.01 9.72
C GLY A 158 -30.58 -2.49 9.64
N ASN A 159 -30.64 -1.97 8.40
CA ASN A 159 -31.09 -0.62 7.98
C ASN A 159 -30.90 0.56 8.98
N ARG A 160 -29.82 0.57 9.78
CA ARG A 160 -29.49 1.62 10.74
C ARG A 160 -28.57 2.63 10.04
N PRO A 161 -28.62 3.92 10.42
CA PRO A 161 -27.76 4.91 9.79
C PRO A 161 -26.31 4.52 10.05
N LEU A 162 -25.57 4.29 8.96
CA LEU A 162 -24.12 4.16 8.99
C LEU A 162 -23.56 5.45 9.60
N GLY A 163 -22.58 5.32 10.50
CA GLY A 163 -21.76 6.47 10.85
C GLY A 163 -20.87 6.87 9.68
N ASP A 164 -20.00 7.87 9.90
CA ASP A 164 -19.10 8.34 8.86
C ASP A 164 -18.29 7.19 8.23
N ALA A 165 -18.17 7.22 6.91
CA ALA A 165 -17.29 6.33 6.17
C ALA A 165 -15.82 6.62 6.49
N LEU A 166 -15.03 5.58 6.71
CA LEU A 166 -13.64 5.69 7.16
C LEU A 166 -12.68 5.33 6.02
N GLY A 167 -12.15 6.36 5.37
CA GLY A 167 -11.18 6.21 4.29
C GLY A 167 -9.72 6.26 4.75
N GLY A 168 -8.86 5.47 4.12
CA GLY A 168 -7.47 5.30 4.53
C GLY A 168 -7.28 4.29 5.67
N ALA A 169 -8.26 3.43 5.93
CA ALA A 169 -8.13 2.34 6.89
C ALA A 169 -7.28 1.21 6.30
N LEU A 170 -6.33 0.68 7.08
CA LEU A 170 -5.55 -0.49 6.74
C LEU A 170 -6.37 -1.76 6.97
N LEU A 171 -6.46 -2.59 5.94
CA LEU A 171 -7.10 -3.90 5.97
C LEU A 171 -6.02 -4.99 5.94
N ARG A 172 -6.13 -5.97 6.83
CA ARG A 172 -5.29 -7.17 6.84
C ARG A 172 -6.16 -8.40 6.80
N VAL A 173 -5.75 -9.40 6.02
CA VAL A 173 -6.33 -10.74 6.04
C VAL A 173 -5.29 -11.66 6.66
N VAL A 174 -5.64 -12.27 7.78
CA VAL A 174 -4.77 -13.14 8.56
C VAL A 174 -5.31 -14.57 8.50
N SER A 175 -4.45 -15.53 8.19
CA SER A 175 -4.76 -16.96 8.28
C SER A 175 -3.57 -17.71 8.86
N GLY A 176 -3.83 -18.63 9.79
CA GLY A 176 -2.77 -19.38 10.48
C GLY A 176 -1.71 -18.49 11.16
N GLY A 177 -2.11 -17.31 11.66
CA GLY A 177 -1.20 -16.34 12.28
C GLY A 177 -0.33 -15.53 11.31
N ARG A 178 -0.48 -15.71 9.99
CA ARG A 178 0.26 -14.97 8.96
C ARG A 178 -0.67 -14.03 8.20
N VAL A 179 -0.17 -12.84 7.88
CA VAL A 179 -0.86 -11.93 6.96
C VAL A 179 -0.73 -12.49 5.55
N ILE A 180 -1.86 -12.84 4.94
CA ILE A 180 -1.93 -13.41 3.59
C ILE A 180 -2.35 -12.39 2.53
N ALA A 181 -2.98 -11.29 2.94
CA ALA A 181 -3.31 -10.17 2.05
C ALA A 181 -3.47 -8.87 2.83
N ARG A 182 -3.32 -7.74 2.13
CA ARG A 182 -3.50 -6.39 2.66
C ARG A 182 -4.28 -5.52 1.68
N GLY A 183 -4.92 -4.47 2.18
CA GLY A 183 -5.57 -3.45 1.37
C GLY A 183 -5.79 -2.15 2.12
N LEU A 184 -6.35 -1.17 1.44
CA LEU A 184 -6.76 0.12 2.00
C LEU A 184 -8.22 0.41 1.67
N THR A 185 -8.86 1.26 2.47
CA THR A 185 -10.16 1.84 2.10
C THR A 185 -10.00 3.17 1.37
N ASP A 186 -10.89 3.43 0.41
CA ASP A 186 -11.02 4.71 -0.27
C ASP A 186 -11.82 5.73 0.58
N TRP A 187 -12.07 6.93 0.05
CA TRP A 187 -12.82 7.98 0.76
C TRP A 187 -14.26 7.61 1.14
N ARG A 188 -14.84 6.60 0.48
CA ARG A 188 -16.18 6.05 0.76
C ARG A 188 -16.15 5.02 1.88
N GLY A 189 -14.97 4.73 2.43
CA GLY A 189 -14.77 3.65 3.40
C GLY A 189 -14.84 2.27 2.75
N GLU A 190 -14.77 2.18 1.42
CA GLU A 190 -14.80 0.91 0.69
C GLU A 190 -13.38 0.45 0.42
N GLY A 191 -13.12 -0.84 0.61
CA GLY A 191 -11.83 -1.46 0.33
C GLY A 191 -11.99 -2.75 -0.46
N LEU A 192 -11.00 -3.04 -1.29
CA LEU A 192 -10.87 -4.31 -2.00
C LEU A 192 -9.57 -4.98 -1.57
N VAL A 193 -9.68 -6.20 -1.03
CA VAL A 193 -8.53 -7.00 -0.61
C VAL A 193 -8.52 -8.28 -1.43
N PRO A 194 -7.71 -8.34 -2.51
CA PRO A 194 -7.59 -9.57 -3.27
C PRO A 194 -6.76 -10.58 -2.50
N VAL A 195 -7.27 -11.80 -2.36
CA VAL A 195 -6.57 -12.92 -1.72
C VAL A 195 -6.23 -13.95 -2.79
N ALA A 196 -4.94 -14.07 -3.10
CA ALA A 196 -4.43 -15.07 -4.02
C ALA A 196 -4.21 -16.42 -3.32
N GLY A 197 -4.09 -17.49 -4.12
CA GLY A 197 -3.73 -18.82 -3.62
C GLY A 197 -4.84 -19.54 -2.84
N VAL A 198 -6.09 -19.13 -2.97
CA VAL A 198 -7.23 -19.86 -2.37
C VAL A 198 -7.42 -21.19 -3.11
N PRO A 199 -7.36 -22.35 -2.43
CA PRO A 199 -7.51 -23.65 -3.06
C PRO A 199 -8.79 -23.75 -3.87
N VAL A 200 -8.67 -24.18 -5.13
CA VAL A 200 -9.82 -24.56 -5.96
C VAL A 200 -10.11 -26.02 -5.64
N THR A 201 -11.36 -26.35 -5.32
CA THR A 201 -11.78 -27.74 -5.17
C THR A 201 -11.50 -28.54 -6.43
N THR A 202 -10.54 -29.46 -6.35
CA THR A 202 -10.37 -30.56 -7.31
C THR A 202 -11.16 -31.75 -6.78
N TRP A 203 -12.14 -32.21 -7.54
CA TRP A 203 -12.86 -33.43 -7.24
C TRP A 203 -11.88 -34.61 -7.33
N SER A 204 -11.75 -35.37 -6.24
CA SER A 204 -11.07 -36.67 -6.25
C SER A 204 -12.14 -37.76 -6.21
N GLU A 205 -11.94 -38.84 -6.99
CA GLU A 205 -12.79 -40.03 -7.00
C GLU A 205 -12.48 -41.00 -5.83
N GLU A 206 -11.52 -40.65 -4.97
CA GLU A 206 -11.13 -41.49 -3.83
C GLU A 206 -12.07 -41.30 -2.62
N GLU A 207 -12.61 -42.42 -2.15
CA GLU A 207 -13.47 -42.51 -0.97
C GLU A 207 -12.70 -42.10 0.30
N GLY A 208 -12.94 -40.88 0.81
CA GLY A 208 -12.28 -40.32 1.99
C GLY A 208 -11.47 -39.05 1.78
N ALA A 209 -11.42 -38.49 0.56
CA ALA A 209 -10.70 -37.24 0.29
C ALA A 209 -11.30 -36.04 1.07
N VAL A 210 -10.50 -35.44 1.96
CA VAL A 210 -10.87 -34.19 2.66
C VAL A 210 -10.79 -33.02 1.69
N VAL A 211 -11.94 -32.56 1.22
CA VAL A 211 -12.05 -31.40 0.33
C VAL A 211 -11.94 -30.11 1.16
N VAL A 212 -10.74 -29.51 1.19
CA VAL A 212 -10.56 -28.15 1.74
C VAL A 212 -10.94 -27.14 0.65
N SER A 213 -12.18 -26.67 0.70
CA SER A 213 -12.74 -25.70 -0.27
C SER A 213 -12.55 -24.23 0.12
N SER A 214 -12.00 -23.98 1.31
CA SER A 214 -11.91 -22.63 1.86
C SER A 214 -10.76 -22.44 2.85
N ILE A 215 -10.34 -21.18 3.00
CA ILE A 215 -9.37 -20.74 3.98
C ILE A 215 -10.12 -20.04 5.12
N ALA A 216 -9.97 -20.54 6.34
CA ALA A 216 -10.38 -19.80 7.52
C ALA A 216 -9.46 -18.59 7.71
N ALA A 217 -10.04 -17.39 7.75
CA ALA A 217 -9.29 -16.15 7.89
C ALA A 217 -9.95 -15.20 8.88
N THR A 218 -9.16 -14.25 9.38
CA THR A 218 -9.61 -13.11 10.15
C THR A 218 -9.31 -11.86 9.34
N VAL A 219 -10.31 -11.01 9.14
CA VAL A 219 -10.09 -9.67 8.60
C VAL A 219 -9.97 -8.71 9.76
N GLU A 220 -8.87 -7.98 9.77
CA GLU A 220 -8.58 -6.94 10.75
C GLU A 220 -8.59 -5.59 10.02
N VAL A 221 -9.12 -4.57 10.69
CA VAL A 221 -9.08 -3.19 10.21
C VAL A 221 -8.44 -2.30 11.26
N TYR A 222 -7.58 -1.39 10.82
CA TYR A 222 -6.92 -0.38 11.65
C TYR A 222 -7.12 0.98 11.01
N PHE A 223 -7.49 1.97 11.81
CA PHE A 223 -7.76 3.33 11.33
C PHE A 223 -7.03 4.35 12.19
N ASP A 224 -6.28 5.26 11.56
CA ASP A 224 -5.69 6.41 12.23
C ASP A 224 -6.59 7.64 12.05
N PRO A 225 -7.23 8.15 13.11
CA PRO A 225 -8.08 9.34 13.02
C PRO A 225 -7.34 10.62 12.59
N ALA A 226 -6.02 10.68 12.75
CA ALA A 226 -5.23 11.86 12.40
C ALA A 226 -4.86 11.89 10.91
N ALA A 227 -4.68 10.73 10.28
CA ALA A 227 -4.28 10.62 8.88
C ALA A 227 -5.43 10.23 7.93
N GLY A 228 -6.40 9.45 8.42
CA GLY A 228 -7.55 9.00 7.64
C GLY A 228 -8.61 10.08 7.45
N THR A 229 -9.56 9.82 6.55
CA THR A 229 -10.68 10.74 6.28
C THR A 229 -11.99 10.17 6.82
N ARG A 230 -12.79 11.03 7.45
CA ARG A 230 -14.18 10.72 7.83
C ARG A 230 -15.11 11.40 6.83
N THR A 231 -15.91 10.62 6.10
CA THR A 231 -16.85 11.15 5.11
C THR A 231 -18.29 10.89 5.54
N ASN A 232 -19.08 11.95 5.60
CA ASN A 232 -20.49 11.83 5.98
C ASN A 232 -21.25 10.91 5.01
N PRO A 233 -22.14 10.03 5.49
CA PRO A 233 -22.90 9.11 4.63
C PRO A 233 -23.68 9.79 3.51
N SER A 234 -24.24 10.98 3.76
CA SER A 234 -24.96 11.74 2.74
C SER A 234 -24.04 12.25 1.61
N ALA A 235 -22.78 12.58 1.94
CA ALA A 235 -21.78 12.95 0.95
C ALA A 235 -21.34 11.74 0.12
N VAL A 236 -21.17 10.57 0.75
CA VAL A 236 -20.90 9.31 0.06
C VAL A 236 -22.04 8.95 -0.90
N ALA A 237 -23.29 8.97 -0.43
CA ALA A 237 -24.46 8.70 -1.26
C ALA A 237 -24.62 9.69 -2.42
N GLY A 238 -24.24 10.95 -2.20
CA GLY A 238 -24.20 11.99 -3.25
C GLY A 238 -22.99 11.94 -4.17
N GLY A 239 -22.07 10.99 -4.00
CA GLY A 239 -20.85 10.88 -4.80
C GLY A 239 -19.88 12.06 -4.63
N ARG A 240 -19.93 12.76 -3.49
CA ARG A 240 -19.12 13.96 -3.21
C ARG A 240 -17.89 13.58 -2.39
N PRO A 241 -16.70 13.48 -3.01
CA PRO A 241 -15.49 13.18 -2.27
C PRO A 241 -15.15 14.32 -1.30
N PRO A 242 -14.45 14.02 -0.18
CA PRO A 242 -13.91 15.05 0.68
C PRO A 242 -12.89 15.94 -0.07
N PRO A 243 -12.65 17.18 0.37
CA PRO A 243 -11.68 18.09 -0.26
C PRO A 243 -10.26 17.52 -0.36
N ARG A 244 -9.91 16.62 0.57
CA ARG A 244 -8.66 15.85 0.56
C ARG A 244 -9.02 14.37 0.59
N LEU A 245 -8.55 13.64 -0.41
CA LEU A 245 -8.68 12.18 -0.42
C LEU A 245 -7.78 11.57 0.67
N PRO A 246 -8.16 10.39 1.21
CA PRO A 246 -7.32 9.69 2.16
C PRO A 246 -5.96 9.44 1.56
N LEU A 247 -4.94 9.83 2.32
CA LEU A 247 -3.54 9.65 1.96
C LEU A 247 -2.80 9.27 3.24
N VAL A 248 -2.51 7.98 3.36
CA VAL A 248 -1.94 7.37 4.56
C VAL A 248 -0.68 6.60 4.21
N ASP A 249 0.19 6.40 5.20
CA ASP A 249 1.30 5.45 5.09
C ASP A 249 0.90 4.10 5.72
N PRO A 250 0.51 3.08 4.92
CA PRO A 250 0.08 1.79 5.45
C PRO A 250 1.20 1.04 6.19
N ASP A 251 2.48 1.29 5.89
CA ASP A 251 3.58 0.61 6.59
C ASP A 251 3.74 1.18 8.00
N ASP A 252 3.49 2.48 8.17
CA ASP A 252 3.38 3.11 9.48
C ASP A 252 2.15 2.66 10.27
N LEU A 253 0.98 2.57 9.61
CA LEU A 253 -0.23 2.02 10.21
C LEU A 253 -0.01 0.58 10.71
N GLU A 254 0.66 -0.26 9.93
CA GLU A 254 1.00 -1.65 10.30
C GLU A 254 1.91 -1.70 11.53
N ARG A 255 2.92 -0.82 11.59
CA ARG A 255 3.87 -0.73 12.71
C ARG A 255 3.20 -0.27 14.00
N ARG A 256 2.32 0.74 13.93
CA ARG A 256 1.61 1.31 15.08
C ARG A 256 0.26 0.65 15.38
N ARG A 257 -0.11 -0.41 14.68
CA ARG A 257 -1.44 -1.06 14.76
C ARG A 257 -1.97 -1.32 16.17
N ALA A 258 -1.09 -1.62 17.13
CA ALA A 258 -1.45 -1.91 18.51
C ALA A 258 -2.06 -0.72 19.25
N THR A 259 -1.82 0.51 18.79
CA THR A 259 -2.33 1.74 19.41
C THR A 259 -3.50 2.35 18.64
N LEU A 260 -3.90 1.75 17.51
CA LEU A 260 -4.93 2.31 16.63
C LEU A 260 -6.31 1.72 16.95
N PRO A 261 -7.39 2.52 16.80
CA PRO A 261 -8.74 2.00 16.69
C PRO A 261 -8.80 0.85 15.70
N SER A 262 -9.39 -0.27 16.11
CA SER A 262 -9.43 -1.49 15.32
C SER A 262 -10.71 -2.29 15.51
N ALA A 263 -11.00 -3.12 14.53
CA ALA A 263 -12.06 -4.13 14.60
C ALA A 263 -11.59 -5.37 13.83
N GLN A 264 -12.19 -6.51 14.14
CA GLN A 264 -11.88 -7.75 13.44
C GLN A 264 -13.12 -8.61 13.24
N ARG A 265 -13.12 -9.42 12.18
CA ARG A 265 -14.18 -10.39 11.90
C ARG A 265 -13.65 -11.65 11.24
N ASN A 266 -14.09 -12.79 11.73
CA ASN A 266 -13.77 -14.09 11.16
C ASN A 266 -14.62 -14.32 9.91
N LEU A 267 -14.04 -14.98 8.91
CA LEU A 267 -14.72 -15.39 7.69
C LEU A 267 -14.06 -16.63 7.10
N SER A 268 -14.78 -17.27 6.18
CA SER A 268 -14.26 -18.35 5.34
C SER A 268 -14.13 -17.85 3.91
N LEU A 269 -12.94 -17.97 3.33
CA LEU A 269 -12.60 -17.51 1.98
C LEU A 269 -12.61 -18.70 1.02
N ALA A 270 -13.50 -18.68 0.03
CA ALA A 270 -13.54 -19.66 -1.04
C ALA A 270 -12.94 -19.11 -2.34
N ALA A 271 -12.39 -19.99 -3.18
CA ALA A 271 -11.82 -19.59 -4.48
C ALA A 271 -12.89 -18.91 -5.35
N ARG A 272 -12.52 -17.82 -6.02
CA ARG A 272 -13.42 -16.96 -6.82
C ARG A 272 -14.61 -16.37 -6.03
N GLY A 273 -14.63 -16.51 -4.71
CA GLY A 273 -15.64 -15.91 -3.87
C GLY A 273 -15.50 -14.39 -3.81
N THR A 274 -16.63 -13.70 -3.64
CA THR A 274 -16.70 -12.24 -3.50
C THR A 274 -17.37 -11.85 -2.17
N PRO A 275 -16.80 -12.23 -1.00
CA PRO A 275 -17.43 -11.93 0.28
C PRO A 275 -17.50 -10.42 0.52
N HIS A 276 -18.63 -9.96 1.06
CA HIS A 276 -18.84 -8.57 1.47
C HIS A 276 -18.90 -8.48 3.00
N LEU A 277 -18.11 -7.55 3.55
CA LEU A 277 -17.92 -7.39 4.98
C LEU A 277 -18.14 -5.94 5.39
N ASN A 278 -19.03 -5.72 6.37
CA ASN A 278 -19.19 -4.42 7.01
C ASN A 278 -18.49 -4.45 8.38
N LEU A 279 -17.56 -3.54 8.61
CA LEU A 279 -16.85 -3.36 9.87
C LEU A 279 -17.11 -1.96 10.42
N GLY A 280 -17.55 -1.91 11.66
CA GLY A 280 -17.75 -0.67 12.39
C GLY A 280 -16.66 -0.48 13.45
N LEU A 281 -16.03 0.69 13.49
CA LEU A 281 -15.02 1.03 14.50
C LEU A 281 -15.57 2.04 15.50
N ASP A 282 -15.27 1.80 16.78
CA ASP A 282 -15.45 2.79 17.82
C ASP A 282 -14.27 3.77 17.75
N LEU A 283 -14.57 5.04 17.45
CA LEU A 283 -13.58 6.11 17.37
C LEU A 283 -13.76 7.08 18.55
N PRO A 284 -12.66 7.59 19.12
CA PRO A 284 -12.71 8.72 20.04
C PRO A 284 -13.33 9.96 19.37
#